data_AF-A0A2D7VZS1-F1
#
_entry.id   AF-A0A2D7VZS1-F1
#
_cell.length_a   1.000
_cell.length_b   1.000
_cell.length_c   1.000
_cell.angle_alpha   90.00
_cell.angle_beta   90.00
_cell.angle_gamma   90.00
#
_symmetry.space_group_name_H-M   'P 1'
#
loop_
_entity.id
_entity.type
_entity.pdbx_description
1 polymer ?
#
loop_
_entity_poly.entity_id
_entity_poly.type
_entity_poly.pdbx_seq_one_letter_code
_entity_poly.pdbx_strand_id
1 'polypeptide(L)'
;MTKTKILKNTKLKILNAALKTWPDVRARTVADKVGLTHAAVLYHFKNQNFRDCVAEHAVKTGCSRVIVSLIAMSDKSVKNLTSEERQKHFESVK
;
A
#
# COMPACT_ATOMS: atom_id res chain seq x y z
N MET A 1 6.99 -10.19 -25.07
CA MET A 1 6.51 -9.77 -23.73
C MET A 1 5.78 -8.44 -23.86
N THR A 2 4.48 -8.39 -23.55
CA THR A 2 3.61 -7.21 -23.76
C THR A 2 3.75 -6.17 -22.64
N LYS A 3 3.86 -4.89 -23.02
CA LYS A 3 4.09 -3.70 -22.17
C LYS A 3 3.23 -3.64 -20.89
N THR A 4 2.01 -4.14 -20.97
CA THR A 4 1.03 -4.22 -19.86
C THR A 4 1.50 -5.08 -18.69
N LYS A 5 2.21 -6.19 -18.94
CA LYS A 5 2.71 -7.08 -17.87
C LYS A 5 3.83 -6.42 -17.07
N ILE A 6 4.71 -5.68 -17.75
CA ILE A 6 5.82 -4.94 -17.13
C ILE A 6 5.27 -3.84 -16.21
N LEU A 7 4.30 -3.06 -16.67
CA LEU A 7 3.70 -1.99 -15.87
C LEU A 7 2.99 -2.50 -14.60
N LYS A 8 2.32 -3.65 -14.68
CA LYS A 8 1.69 -4.30 -13.51
C LYS A 8 2.74 -4.75 -12.49
N ASN A 9 3.84 -5.34 -12.94
CA ASN A 9 4.93 -5.77 -12.06
C ASN A 9 5.60 -4.58 -11.35
N THR A 10 5.84 -3.46 -12.06
CA THR A 10 6.42 -2.26 -11.46
C THR A 10 5.49 -1.63 -10.42
N LYS A 11 4.19 -1.52 -10.71
CA LYS A 11 3.20 -0.98 -9.76
C LYS A 11 3.17 -1.81 -8.46
N LEU A 12 3.19 -3.14 -8.57
CA LEU A 12 3.24 -4.03 -7.41
C LEU A 12 4.55 -3.88 -6.63
N LYS A 13 5.70 -3.76 -7.32
CA LYS A 13 6.99 -3.49 -6.67
C LYS A 13 6.94 -2.20 -5.84
N ILE A 14 6.37 -1.14 -6.39
CA ILE A 14 6.21 0.15 -5.70
C ILE A 14 5.31 -0.02 -4.46
N LEU A 15 4.14 -0.63 -4.61
CA LEU A 15 3.19 -0.82 -3.50
C LEU A 15 3.81 -1.66 -2.36
N ASN A 16 4.50 -2.76 -2.69
CA ASN A 16 5.16 -3.60 -1.70
C ASN A 16 6.29 -2.85 -0.97
N ALA A 17 7.03 -1.99 -1.67
CA ALA A 17 8.03 -1.14 -1.02
C ALA A 17 7.38 -0.08 -0.12
N ALA A 18 6.26 0.50 -0.56
CA ALA A 18 5.52 1.49 0.20
C ALA A 18 4.94 0.94 1.51
N LEU A 19 4.48 -0.32 1.52
CA LEU A 19 4.06 -0.99 2.76
C LEU A 19 5.18 -1.05 3.80
N LYS A 20 6.44 -1.14 3.39
CA LYS A 20 7.60 -1.16 4.31
C LYS A 20 7.93 0.22 4.89
N THR A 21 7.45 1.30 4.27
CA THR A 21 7.65 2.69 4.75
C THR A 21 6.48 3.23 5.57
N TRP A 22 5.42 2.44 5.75
CA TRP A 22 4.24 2.87 6.51
C TRP A 22 4.58 3.23 7.97
N PRO A 23 4.09 4.36 8.51
CA PRO A 23 3.09 5.29 7.94
C PRO A 23 3.63 6.48 7.14
N ASP A 24 4.94 6.70 7.08
CA ASP A 24 5.58 7.82 6.36
C ASP A 24 5.72 7.52 4.85
N VAL A 25 4.61 7.20 4.19
CA VAL A 25 4.60 6.84 2.78
C VAL A 25 4.65 8.08 1.91
N ARG A 26 5.84 8.36 1.36
CA ARG A 26 6.08 9.43 0.38
C ARG A 26 6.55 8.84 -0.94
N ALA A 27 5.98 9.32 -2.07
CA ALA A 27 6.31 8.82 -3.40
C ALA A 27 7.82 8.91 -3.70
N ARG A 28 8.49 9.99 -3.26
CA ARG A 28 9.94 10.16 -3.41
C ARG A 28 10.73 9.09 -2.64
N THR A 29 10.45 8.91 -1.35
CA THR A 29 11.09 7.90 -0.52
C THR A 29 10.91 6.48 -1.06
N VAL A 30 9.73 6.16 -1.59
CA VAL A 30 9.49 4.86 -2.21
C VAL A 30 10.25 4.72 -3.51
N ALA A 31 10.30 5.77 -4.34
CA ALA A 31 11.05 5.79 -5.61
C ALA A 31 12.52 5.45 -5.37
N ASP A 32 13.15 6.10 -4.39
CA ASP A 32 14.55 5.86 -3.99
C ASP A 32 14.76 4.39 -3.60
N LYS A 33 13.83 3.81 -2.82
CA LYS A 33 13.89 2.40 -2.39
C LYS A 33 13.76 1.39 -3.54
N VAL A 34 13.06 1.72 -4.62
CA VAL A 34 12.82 0.78 -5.73
C VAL A 34 13.69 1.04 -6.96
N GLY A 35 14.56 2.07 -6.90
CA GLY A 35 15.43 2.49 -8.00
C GLY A 35 14.66 3.13 -9.15
N LEU A 36 13.62 3.92 -8.83
CA LEU A 36 12.81 4.66 -9.81
C LEU A 36 12.89 6.16 -9.56
N THR A 37 12.46 6.95 -10.53
CA THR A 37 12.27 8.39 -10.33
C THR A 37 10.92 8.67 -9.67
N HIS A 38 10.80 9.81 -8.98
CA HIS A 38 9.53 10.29 -8.45
C HIS A 38 8.43 10.34 -9.52
N ALA A 39 8.75 10.85 -10.72
CA ALA A 39 7.82 10.92 -11.84
C ALA A 39 7.38 9.54 -12.33
N ALA A 40 8.29 8.55 -12.37
CA ALA A 40 7.95 7.18 -12.75
C ALA A 40 6.99 6.53 -11.73
N VAL A 41 7.15 6.82 -10.43
CA VAL A 41 6.15 6.39 -9.43
C VAL A 41 4.81 7.04 -9.72
N LEU A 42 4.74 8.37 -9.82
CA LEU A 42 3.48 9.07 -10.08
C LEU A 42 2.78 8.61 -11.37
N TYR A 43 3.53 8.25 -12.41
CA TYR A 43 2.96 7.70 -13.64
C TYR A 43 2.07 6.46 -13.41
N HIS A 44 2.41 5.60 -12.44
CA HIS A 44 1.63 4.40 -12.11
C HIS A 44 0.38 4.64 -11.26
N PHE A 45 0.34 5.77 -10.55
CA PHE A 45 -0.75 6.13 -9.63
C PHE A 45 -1.60 7.31 -10.14
N LYS A 46 -1.15 8.03 -11.17
CA LYS A 46 -1.85 9.15 -11.83
C LYS A 46 -2.50 10.09 -10.78
N ASN A 47 -3.78 10.42 -10.98
CA ASN A 47 -4.55 11.31 -10.10
C ASN A 47 -5.06 10.63 -8.82
N GLN A 48 -4.64 9.39 -8.53
CA GLN A 48 -5.01 8.71 -7.29
C GLN A 48 -4.09 9.16 -6.16
N ASN A 49 -4.65 9.29 -4.96
CA ASN A 49 -3.84 9.53 -3.78
C ASN A 49 -2.96 8.30 -3.52
N PHE A 50 -1.63 8.48 -3.56
CA PHE A 50 -0.68 7.38 -3.42
C PHE A 50 -0.83 6.65 -2.07
N ARG A 51 -1.10 7.37 -0.98
CA ARG A 51 -1.31 6.78 0.35
C ARG A 51 -2.55 5.89 0.36
N ASP A 52 -3.64 6.34 -0.23
CA ASP A 52 -4.89 5.57 -0.33
C ASP A 52 -4.67 4.28 -1.12
N CYS A 53 -3.95 4.35 -2.25
CA CYS A 53 -3.59 3.16 -3.02
C CYS A 53 -2.77 2.15 -2.21
N VAL A 54 -1.88 2.64 -1.34
CA VAL A 54 -1.05 1.78 -0.46
C VAL A 54 -1.91 1.19 0.66
N ALA A 55 -2.85 1.94 1.22
CA ALA A 55 -3.80 1.46 2.21
C ALA A 55 -4.71 0.36 1.63
N GLU A 56 -5.29 0.57 0.45
CA GLU A 56 -6.07 -0.46 -0.25
C GLU A 56 -5.24 -1.71 -0.56
N HIS A 57 -3.98 -1.53 -0.95
CA HIS A 57 -3.08 -2.65 -1.21
C HIS A 57 -2.75 -3.42 0.07
N ALA A 58 -2.60 -2.74 1.20
CA ALA A 58 -2.41 -3.36 2.51
C ALA A 58 -3.58 -4.28 2.84
N VAL A 59 -4.82 -3.81 2.66
CA VAL A 59 -6.04 -4.60 2.88
C VAL A 59 -6.09 -5.79 1.93
N LYS A 60 -5.86 -5.59 0.63
CA LYS A 60 -5.86 -6.66 -0.38
C LYS A 60 -4.82 -7.75 -0.13
N THR A 61 -3.69 -7.40 0.47
CA THR A 61 -2.58 -8.34 0.74
C THR A 61 -2.58 -8.88 2.17
N GLY A 62 -3.53 -8.45 3.02
CA GLY A 62 -3.59 -8.87 4.42
C GLY A 62 -2.41 -8.39 5.26
N CYS A 63 -1.83 -7.22 4.95
CA CYS A 63 -0.68 -6.69 5.67
C CYS A 63 -1.09 -6.18 7.06
N SER A 64 -1.18 -7.08 8.05
CA SER A 64 -1.73 -6.79 9.38
C SER A 64 -1.10 -5.59 10.08
N ARG A 65 0.22 -5.43 10.01
CA ARG A 65 0.94 -4.28 10.60
C ARG A 65 0.38 -2.94 10.11
N VAL A 66 0.06 -2.84 8.82
CA VAL A 66 -0.51 -1.62 8.23
C VAL A 66 -2.01 -1.54 8.51
N ILE A 67 -2.73 -2.66 8.39
CA ILE A 67 -4.19 -2.72 8.63
C ILE A 67 -4.54 -2.29 10.05
N VAL A 68 -3.79 -2.73 11.07
CA VAL A 68 -4.01 -2.30 12.46
C VAL A 68 -3.88 -0.78 12.62
N SER A 69 -2.86 -0.18 11.98
CA SER A 69 -2.71 1.28 11.96
C SER A 69 -3.87 1.98 11.24
N LEU A 70 -4.36 1.41 10.13
CA LEU A 70 -5.52 1.93 9.40
C LEU A 70 -6.81 1.86 10.23
N ILE A 71 -7.01 0.77 10.99
CA ILE A 71 -8.14 0.61 11.91
C ILE A 71 -8.07 1.69 13.00
N ALA A 72 -6.91 1.90 13.61
CA ALA A 72 -6.72 2.91 14.65
C ALA A 72 -7.03 4.34 14.14
N MET A 73 -6.74 4.61 12.86
CA MET A 73 -7.03 5.91 12.23
C MET A 73 -8.43 6.01 11.60
N SER A 74 -9.27 4.96 11.72
CA SER A 74 -10.59 4.89 11.06
C SER A 74 -10.53 5.13 9.55
N ASP A 75 -9.51 4.60 8.88
CA ASP A 75 -9.32 4.80 7.45
C ASP A 75 -10.44 4.13 6.61
N LYS A 76 -10.88 4.80 5.54
CA LYS A 76 -11.96 4.30 4.66
C LYS A 76 -11.65 2.96 4.01
N SER A 77 -10.37 2.60 3.83
CA SER A 77 -9.96 1.34 3.21
C SER A 77 -10.31 0.11 4.05
N VAL A 78 -10.43 0.25 5.37
CA VAL A 78 -10.79 -0.83 6.30
C VAL A 78 -12.28 -0.85 6.67
N LYS A 79 -13.10 0.02 6.04
CA LYS A 79 -14.53 0.15 6.38
C LYS A 79 -15.32 -1.15 6.22
N ASN A 80 -14.92 -2.00 5.27
CA ASN A 80 -15.60 -3.24 4.95
C ASN A 80 -15.10 -4.43 5.80
N LEU A 81 -14.07 -4.25 6.64
CA LEU A 81 -13.62 -5.29 7.55
C LEU A 81 -14.61 -5.45 8.69
N THR A 82 -15.11 -6.66 8.85
CA THR A 82 -15.94 -7.08 9.99
C THR A 82 -15.15 -7.03 11.31
N SER A 83 -15.84 -7.05 12.44
CA SER A 83 -15.19 -7.09 13.76
C SER A 83 -14.25 -8.29 13.92
N GLU A 84 -14.64 -9.45 13.39
CA GLU A 84 -13.83 -10.67 13.42
C GLU A 84 -12.56 -10.53 12.59
N GLU A 85 -12.65 -9.96 11.39
CA GLU A 85 -11.47 -9.72 10.53
C GLU A 85 -10.52 -8.71 11.16
N ARG A 86 -11.05 -7.64 11.76
CA ARG A 86 -10.25 -6.66 12.50
C ARG A 86 -9.49 -7.33 13.64
N GLN A 87 -10.18 -8.18 14.42
CA GLN A 87 -9.58 -8.90 15.55
C GLN A 87 -8.41 -9.79 15.11
N LYS A 88 -8.58 -10.56 14.02
CA LYS A 88 -7.50 -11.40 13.44
C LYS A 88 -6.23 -10.59 13.14
N HIS A 89 -6.38 -9.38 12.62
CA HIS A 89 -5.21 -8.53 12.35
C HIS A 89 -4.52 -8.04 13.63
N PHE A 90 -5.26 -7.66 14.67
CA PHE A 90 -4.66 -7.30 15.96
C PHE A 90 -3.90 -8.46 16.60
N GLU A 91 -4.43 -9.69 16.51
CA GLU A 91 -3.77 -10.87 17.06
C GLU A 91 -2.49 -11.23 16.30
N SER A 92 -2.46 -11.05 14.99
CA SER A 92 -1.30 -11.37 14.15
C SER A 92 -0.10 -10.41 14.27
N VAL A 93 -0.24 -9.31 15.02
CA VAL A 93 0.83 -8.32 15.25
C VAL A 93 1.38 -8.39 16.69
N LYS A 94 0.82 -9.27 17.53
CA LYS A 94 1.38 -9.62 18.84
C LYS A 94 2.65 -10.46 18.67
#